data_AF-A0A2W1AU14-F1
#
_entry.id   AF-A0A2W1AU14-F1
#
_cell.length_a   1.000
_cell.length_b   1.000
_cell.length_c   1.000
_cell.angle_alpha   90.00
_cell.angle_beta   90.00
_cell.angle_gamma   90.00
#
_symmetry.space_group_name_H-M   'P 1'
#
loop_
_entity.id
_entity.type
_entity.pdbx_description
1 polymer ?
#
loop_
_entity_poly.entity_id
_entity_poly.type
_entity_poly.pdbx_seq_one_letter_code
_entity_poly.pdbx_strand_id
1 'polypeptide(L)'
;MIEGKSGSYPILSEILREYDASSDRVENFVNSKQGFFFIFGAKKVEGSRGPYYDCMVGDYKNRKEAKAWISESGCLEPVAGTVALADYLVDDRFGLSIKIRRIFSIEEMKSYSSDSISQLLPVVKDLERIKSEVSALIESVEDNYMKTLAKRLISDDGVCPGFFEAPAAKMYHHARIGGLAEHSLSVVRYALALTEVSDSRANIDRDLVVIGGLFHDIGKVKTYTTEAFEFDYSDDGYLEEHISIGARLIDLEISSIEGFPEETRRKLIHIVLSHHGELQFGSPVTPKTRESIIVWLCDNLDSRLDNFETYALMTSNESKWTDFSKMFQSRLYLGERKKTD
;
A
#
# COMPACT_ATOMS: atom_id res chain seq x y z
N MET A 1 -16.17 8.82 -8.50
CA MET A 1 -17.14 8.50 -9.58
C MET A 1 -16.42 8.61 -10.90
N ILE A 2 -16.63 7.66 -11.81
CA ILE A 2 -15.95 7.60 -13.09
C ILE A 2 -16.83 8.17 -14.19
N GLU A 3 -16.31 9.19 -14.87
CA GLU A 3 -16.96 9.76 -16.05
C GLU A 3 -16.83 8.80 -17.24
N GLY A 4 -17.97 8.35 -17.74
CA GLY A 4 -18.07 7.49 -18.91
C GLY A 4 -18.92 8.12 -20.02
N LYS A 5 -19.01 7.42 -21.16
CA LYS A 5 -19.73 7.90 -22.36
C LYS A 5 -21.21 8.22 -22.14
N SER A 6 -21.82 7.69 -21.08
CA SER A 6 -23.26 7.81 -20.80
C SER A 6 -23.52 8.32 -19.38
N GLY A 7 -22.63 9.15 -18.86
CA GLY A 7 -22.72 9.78 -17.54
C GLY A 7 -21.71 9.22 -16.53
N SER A 8 -21.91 9.59 -15.27
CA SER A 8 -21.02 9.28 -14.16
C SER A 8 -21.41 7.96 -13.47
N TYR A 9 -20.45 7.06 -13.33
CA TYR A 9 -20.61 5.72 -12.77
C TYR A 9 -20.01 5.64 -11.35
N PRO A 10 -20.70 4.98 -10.40
CA PRO A 10 -20.17 4.76 -9.06
C PRO A 10 -18.97 3.81 -9.05
N ILE A 11 -18.08 4.03 -8.07
CA ILE A 11 -17.07 3.07 -7.63
C ILE A 11 -17.47 2.54 -6.25
N LEU A 12 -16.71 1.58 -5.71
CA LEU A 12 -17.06 0.91 -4.46
C LEU A 12 -17.32 1.88 -3.30
N SER A 13 -16.50 2.91 -3.13
CA SER A 13 -16.57 3.86 -2.02
C SER A 13 -17.87 4.64 -1.97
N GLU A 14 -18.40 5.03 -3.13
CA GLU A 14 -19.68 5.72 -3.26
C GLU A 14 -20.83 4.75 -2.96
N ILE A 15 -20.73 3.50 -3.42
CA ILE A 15 -21.73 2.46 -3.15
C ILE A 15 -21.82 2.17 -1.66
N LEU A 16 -20.68 2.01 -0.98
CA LEU A 16 -20.64 1.74 0.46
C LEU A 16 -21.12 2.92 1.28
N ARG A 17 -20.78 4.16 0.88
CA ARG A 17 -21.27 5.35 1.57
C ARG A 17 -22.80 5.45 1.55
N GLU A 18 -23.42 5.16 0.41
CA GLU A 18 -24.88 5.16 0.28
C GLU A 18 -25.52 4.00 1.07
N TYR A 19 -24.86 2.83 1.11
CA TYR A 19 -25.29 1.71 1.95
C TYR A 19 -25.30 2.08 3.44
N ASP A 20 -24.20 2.66 3.94
CA ASP A 20 -24.07 3.06 5.35
C ASP A 20 -25.06 4.17 5.73
N ALA A 21 -25.41 5.06 4.79
CA ALA A 21 -26.38 6.13 5.02
C ALA A 21 -27.84 5.64 5.01
N SER A 22 -28.16 4.66 4.16
CA SER A 22 -29.53 4.16 4.01
C SER A 22 -29.92 3.10 5.04
N SER A 23 -28.93 2.43 5.67
CA SER A 23 -29.16 1.31 6.61
C SER A 23 -30.05 0.20 6.02
N ASP A 24 -30.00 0.03 4.69
CA ASP A 24 -30.90 -0.84 3.93
C ASP A 24 -30.21 -1.39 2.67
N ARG A 25 -30.88 -2.32 1.98
CA ARG A 25 -30.40 -2.94 0.74
C ARG A 25 -30.16 -1.91 -0.38
N VAL A 26 -28.96 -1.90 -0.97
CA VAL A 26 -28.61 -1.05 -2.12
C VAL A 26 -28.42 -1.90 -3.38
N GLU A 27 -29.21 -1.64 -4.43
CA GLU A 27 -29.09 -2.33 -5.74
C GLU A 27 -29.07 -1.33 -6.88
N ASN A 28 -27.94 -1.19 -7.58
CA ASN A 28 -27.72 -0.23 -8.67
C ASN A 28 -28.21 1.21 -8.35
N PHE A 29 -28.39 1.56 -7.07
CA PHE A 29 -29.16 2.74 -6.67
C PHE A 29 -28.38 4.04 -6.90
N VAL A 30 -27.05 3.96 -6.87
CA VAL A 30 -26.20 5.12 -7.11
C VAL A 30 -26.27 5.49 -8.59
N ASN A 31 -26.94 6.60 -8.88
CA ASN A 31 -27.29 7.09 -10.22
C ASN A 31 -28.12 6.15 -11.10
N SER A 32 -28.72 5.07 -10.56
CA SER A 32 -29.34 4.02 -11.39
C SER A 32 -28.35 3.41 -12.40
N LYS A 33 -27.07 3.31 -12.02
CA LYS A 33 -25.95 2.89 -12.86
C LYS A 33 -25.23 1.70 -12.26
N GLN A 34 -24.56 0.97 -13.15
CA GLN A 34 -23.57 -0.06 -12.82
C GLN A 34 -22.37 0.55 -12.11
N GLY A 35 -21.69 -0.26 -11.30
CA GLY A 35 -20.48 0.14 -10.60
C GLY A 35 -19.23 -0.29 -11.35
N PHE A 36 -18.19 0.54 -11.30
CA PHE A 36 -16.84 0.12 -11.63
C PHE A 36 -16.13 -0.43 -10.40
N PHE A 37 -15.49 -1.58 -10.58
CA PHE A 37 -14.75 -2.28 -9.55
C PHE A 37 -13.42 -2.73 -10.13
N PHE A 38 -12.33 -2.48 -9.44
CA PHE A 38 -11.10 -3.18 -9.73
C PHE A 38 -11.16 -4.58 -9.10
N ILE A 39 -10.83 -5.61 -9.88
CA ILE A 39 -10.80 -7.00 -9.41
C ILE A 39 -9.39 -7.28 -8.91
N PHE A 40 -9.23 -7.29 -7.59
CA PHE A 40 -7.95 -7.63 -6.98
C PHE A 40 -7.68 -9.11 -7.13
N GLY A 41 -8.65 -9.98 -6.81
CA GLY A 41 -8.50 -11.42 -6.99
C GLY A 41 -9.83 -12.14 -7.10
N ALA A 42 -9.83 -13.36 -7.65
CA ALA A 42 -11.04 -14.13 -7.86
C ALA A 42 -10.80 -15.64 -7.78
N LYS A 43 -11.60 -16.32 -6.95
CA LYS A 43 -11.55 -17.78 -6.80
C LYS A 43 -12.90 -18.40 -7.14
N LYS A 44 -12.92 -19.33 -8.09
CA LYS A 44 -14.13 -20.06 -8.48
C LYS A 44 -14.58 -20.97 -7.34
N VAL A 45 -15.88 -20.95 -7.04
CA VAL A 45 -16.52 -21.78 -6.03
C VAL A 45 -17.76 -22.45 -6.61
N GLU A 46 -17.86 -23.76 -6.41
CA GLU A 46 -19.05 -24.53 -6.76
C GLU A 46 -20.07 -24.43 -5.62
N GLY A 47 -21.04 -23.53 -5.77
CA GLY A 47 -22.10 -23.29 -4.81
C GLY A 47 -23.34 -24.16 -5.02
N SER A 48 -24.17 -24.29 -3.99
CA SER A 48 -25.45 -25.02 -4.06
C SER A 48 -26.48 -24.40 -5.02
N ARG A 49 -26.29 -23.14 -5.41
CA ARG A 49 -27.15 -22.39 -6.35
C ARG A 49 -26.49 -22.19 -7.72
N GLY A 50 -25.39 -22.89 -7.99
CA GLY A 50 -24.57 -22.74 -9.18
C GLY A 50 -23.20 -22.11 -8.88
N PRO A 51 -22.30 -22.12 -9.87
CA PRO A 51 -20.95 -21.60 -9.69
C PRO A 51 -20.96 -20.09 -9.55
N TYR A 52 -20.10 -19.60 -8.67
CA TYR A 52 -19.83 -18.18 -8.48
C TYR A 52 -18.34 -18.00 -8.18
N TYR A 53 -17.87 -16.75 -8.14
CA TYR A 53 -16.52 -16.43 -7.70
C TYR A 53 -16.56 -15.66 -6.39
N ASP A 54 -15.82 -16.11 -5.38
CA ASP A 54 -15.45 -15.26 -4.25
C ASP A 54 -14.32 -14.34 -4.73
N CYS A 55 -14.59 -13.03 -4.74
CA CYS A 55 -13.69 -12.02 -5.27
C CYS A 55 -13.29 -11.03 -4.17
N MET A 56 -12.07 -10.52 -4.26
CA MET A 56 -11.71 -9.26 -3.61
C MET A 56 -11.84 -8.16 -4.64
N VAL A 57 -12.75 -7.21 -4.41
CA VAL A 57 -12.97 -6.08 -5.32
C VAL A 57 -12.76 -4.75 -4.60
N GLY A 58 -12.49 -3.70 -5.34
CA GLY A 58 -12.39 -2.39 -4.73
C GLY A 58 -12.14 -1.24 -5.67
N ASP A 59 -11.68 -0.16 -5.05
CA ASP A 59 -11.30 1.07 -5.71
C ASP A 59 -10.03 1.65 -5.05
N TYR A 60 -9.73 2.93 -5.29
CA TYR A 60 -8.55 3.60 -4.73
C TYR A 60 -8.52 3.67 -3.19
N LYS A 61 -9.64 3.45 -2.52
CA LYS A 61 -9.80 3.68 -1.08
C LYS A 61 -10.25 2.46 -0.31
N ASN A 62 -11.16 1.66 -0.87
CA ASN A 62 -11.79 0.54 -0.19
C ASN A 62 -11.56 -0.76 -0.94
N ARG A 63 -11.44 -1.85 -0.18
CA ARG A 63 -11.53 -3.23 -0.67
C ARG A 63 -12.63 -3.96 0.08
N LYS A 64 -13.36 -4.83 -0.60
CA LYS A 64 -14.43 -5.62 -0.01
C LYS A 64 -14.52 -6.98 -0.70
N GLU A 65 -14.80 -8.00 0.09
CA GLU A 65 -15.19 -9.29 -0.46
C GLU A 65 -16.53 -9.16 -1.19
N ALA A 66 -16.60 -9.75 -2.38
CA ALA A 66 -17.78 -9.76 -3.22
C ALA A 66 -18.03 -11.14 -3.82
N LYS A 67 -19.30 -11.52 -3.95
CA LYS A 67 -19.70 -12.69 -4.74
C LYS A 67 -20.01 -12.29 -6.16
N ALA A 68 -19.18 -12.71 -7.12
CA ALA A 68 -19.45 -12.50 -8.54
C ALA A 68 -20.22 -13.69 -9.12
N TRP A 69 -21.48 -13.45 -9.49
CA TRP A 69 -22.37 -14.48 -10.00
C TRP A 69 -22.21 -14.63 -11.52
N ILE A 70 -22.02 -15.87 -12.00
CA ILE A 70 -21.80 -16.20 -13.42
C ILE A 70 -22.90 -17.06 -14.04
N SER A 71 -23.88 -17.48 -13.25
CA SER A 71 -24.95 -18.39 -13.68
C SER A 71 -26.01 -17.74 -14.56
N GLU A 72 -26.05 -16.41 -14.65
CA GLU A 72 -26.99 -15.68 -15.49
C GLU A 72 -26.39 -15.35 -16.86
N SER A 73 -27.19 -15.45 -17.92
CA SER A 73 -26.78 -15.12 -19.29
C SER A 73 -26.21 -13.70 -19.39
N GLY A 74 -25.06 -13.58 -20.05
CA GLY A 74 -24.37 -12.31 -20.27
C GLY A 74 -23.53 -11.83 -19.08
N CYS A 75 -23.31 -12.65 -18.05
CA CYS A 75 -22.30 -12.39 -17.03
C CYS A 75 -20.93 -12.90 -17.50
N LEU A 76 -19.89 -12.12 -17.27
CA LEU A 76 -18.50 -12.50 -17.54
C LEU A 76 -17.84 -13.04 -16.28
N GLU A 77 -16.89 -13.95 -16.43
CA GLU A 77 -16.07 -14.40 -15.32
C GLU A 77 -15.09 -13.27 -14.91
N PRO A 78 -14.91 -13.00 -13.61
CA PRO A 78 -13.95 -12.02 -13.12
C PRO A 78 -12.52 -12.42 -13.49
N VAL A 79 -11.70 -11.43 -13.84
CA VAL A 79 -10.28 -11.61 -14.14
C VAL A 79 -9.49 -10.68 -13.21
N ALA A 80 -8.62 -11.25 -12.37
CA ALA A 80 -7.75 -10.47 -11.50
C ALA A 80 -6.89 -9.51 -12.34
N GLY A 81 -6.65 -8.31 -11.82
CA GLY A 81 -5.88 -7.28 -12.50
C GLY A 81 -6.64 -6.45 -13.54
N THR A 82 -7.96 -6.61 -13.61
CA THR A 82 -8.82 -5.89 -14.56
C THR A 82 -9.85 -5.01 -13.88
N VAL A 83 -10.44 -4.10 -14.64
CA VAL A 83 -11.56 -3.27 -14.20
C VAL A 83 -12.86 -3.87 -14.71
N ALA A 84 -13.78 -4.18 -13.81
CA ALA A 84 -15.11 -4.68 -14.12
C ALA A 84 -16.14 -3.56 -14.05
N LEU A 85 -17.03 -3.49 -15.04
CA LEU A 85 -18.30 -2.78 -14.96
C LEU A 85 -19.40 -3.80 -14.65
N ALA A 86 -20.05 -3.67 -13.50
CA ALA A 86 -20.95 -4.68 -12.97
C ALA A 86 -22.25 -4.08 -12.41
N ASP A 87 -23.34 -4.85 -12.55
CA ASP A 87 -24.49 -4.64 -11.68
C ASP A 87 -24.09 -5.05 -10.26
N TYR A 88 -24.57 -4.34 -9.24
CA TYR A 88 -24.21 -4.61 -7.85
C TYR A 88 -25.42 -4.60 -6.91
N LEU A 89 -25.31 -5.41 -5.87
CA LEU A 89 -26.24 -5.51 -4.76
C LEU A 89 -25.43 -5.56 -3.45
N VAL A 90 -25.73 -4.69 -2.50
CA VAL A 90 -25.17 -4.73 -1.14
C VAL A 90 -26.31 -4.92 -0.15
N ASP A 91 -26.21 -5.96 0.69
CA ASP A 91 -27.15 -6.20 1.78
C ASP A 91 -26.48 -6.86 3.01
N ASP A 92 -27.15 -6.83 4.15
CA ASP A 92 -26.63 -7.34 5.42
C ASP A 92 -26.48 -8.87 5.47
N ARG A 93 -27.22 -9.60 4.63
CA ARG A 93 -27.27 -11.07 4.68
C ARG A 93 -26.16 -11.70 3.86
N PHE A 94 -25.84 -11.12 2.70
CA PHE A 94 -24.93 -11.69 1.72
C PHE A 94 -23.75 -10.78 1.38
N GLY A 95 -23.71 -9.57 1.93
CA GLY A 95 -22.66 -8.59 1.64
C GLY A 95 -22.79 -8.05 0.22
N LEU A 96 -21.65 -7.80 -0.43
CA LEU A 96 -21.60 -7.31 -1.80
C LEU A 96 -21.72 -8.49 -2.79
N SER A 97 -22.68 -8.41 -3.69
CA SER A 97 -22.83 -9.29 -4.86
C SER A 97 -22.71 -8.48 -6.14
N ILE A 98 -21.98 -9.00 -7.12
CA ILE A 98 -21.77 -8.34 -8.41
C ILE A 98 -22.10 -9.27 -9.58
N LYS A 99 -22.53 -8.69 -10.71
CA LYS A 99 -22.72 -9.37 -11.99
C LYS A 99 -21.97 -8.59 -13.07
N ILE A 100 -20.82 -9.12 -13.47
CA ILE A 100 -19.91 -8.43 -14.38
C ILE A 100 -20.49 -8.45 -15.79
N ARG A 101 -20.71 -7.26 -16.37
CA ARG A 101 -21.22 -7.10 -17.74
C ARG A 101 -20.12 -6.78 -18.74
N ARG A 102 -19.03 -6.17 -18.27
CA ARG A 102 -17.89 -5.81 -19.10
C ARG A 102 -16.61 -5.79 -18.27
N ILE A 103 -15.51 -6.14 -18.91
CA ILE A 103 -14.15 -6.07 -18.37
C ILE A 103 -13.33 -5.13 -19.25
N PHE A 104 -12.41 -4.40 -18.62
CA PHE A 104 -11.45 -3.52 -19.24
C PHE A 104 -10.04 -3.88 -18.76
N SER A 105 -9.08 -3.92 -19.68
CA SER A 105 -7.66 -3.83 -19.29
C SER A 105 -7.36 -2.46 -18.67
N ILE A 106 -6.20 -2.32 -18.01
CA ILE A 106 -5.76 -1.03 -17.48
C ILE A 106 -5.60 0.01 -18.60
N GLU A 107 -5.01 -0.37 -19.73
CA GLU A 107 -4.81 0.49 -20.90
C GLU A 107 -6.13 0.91 -21.55
N GLU A 108 -7.08 -0.03 -21.65
CA GLU A 108 -8.42 0.27 -22.15
C GLU A 108 -9.14 1.25 -21.22
N MET A 109 -9.00 1.09 -19.91
CA MET A 109 -9.63 1.97 -18.93
C MET A 109 -9.02 3.37 -18.95
N LYS A 110 -7.68 3.49 -19.08
CA LYS A 110 -7.01 4.79 -19.28
C LYS A 110 -7.53 5.52 -20.51
N SER A 111 -7.79 4.77 -21.59
CA SER A 111 -8.34 5.31 -22.84
C SER A 111 -9.83 5.65 -22.72
N TYR A 112 -10.57 4.93 -21.88
CA TYR A 112 -11.98 5.17 -21.61
C TYR A 112 -12.20 6.46 -20.81
N SER A 113 -11.36 6.70 -19.79
CA SER A 113 -11.39 7.90 -18.97
C SER A 113 -10.04 8.09 -18.27
N SER A 114 -9.32 9.14 -18.66
CA SER A 114 -7.90 9.36 -18.33
C SER A 114 -7.61 9.39 -16.83
N ASP A 115 -8.54 9.90 -16.03
CA ASP A 115 -8.39 10.02 -14.58
C ASP A 115 -9.01 8.85 -13.80
N SER A 116 -9.50 7.81 -14.48
CA SER A 116 -10.24 6.72 -13.82
C SER A 116 -9.35 5.71 -13.09
N ILE A 117 -8.12 5.50 -13.54
CA ILE A 117 -7.24 4.50 -12.92
C ILE A 117 -6.88 4.90 -11.49
N SER A 118 -6.59 6.16 -11.23
CA SER A 118 -6.29 6.66 -9.87
C SER A 118 -7.51 6.62 -8.94
N GLN A 119 -8.72 6.47 -9.49
CA GLN A 119 -9.96 6.24 -8.74
C GLN A 119 -10.28 4.76 -8.56
N LEU A 120 -9.61 3.84 -9.27
CA LEU A 120 -9.91 2.41 -9.23
C LEU A 120 -8.80 1.58 -8.60
N LEU A 121 -7.57 2.07 -8.67
CA LEU A 121 -6.42 1.43 -8.08
C LEU A 121 -5.91 2.28 -6.91
N PRO A 122 -5.56 1.65 -5.78
CA PRO A 122 -4.78 2.31 -4.76
C PRO A 122 -3.36 2.47 -5.34
N VAL A 123 -3.08 3.63 -5.94
CA VAL A 123 -1.75 4.02 -6.45
C VAL A 123 -1.37 5.33 -5.76
N VAL A 124 -0.08 5.50 -5.48
CA VAL A 124 0.41 6.79 -5.02
C VAL A 124 0.16 7.87 -6.09
N LYS A 125 -0.34 9.03 -5.67
CA LYS A 125 -0.78 10.10 -6.59
C LYS A 125 0.36 10.72 -7.41
N ASP A 126 1.60 10.67 -6.93
CA ASP A 126 2.74 11.34 -7.56
C ASP A 126 4.03 10.50 -7.45
N LEU A 127 4.05 9.37 -8.17
CA LEU A 127 5.17 8.44 -8.16
C LEU A 127 6.44 9.07 -8.74
N GLU A 128 6.33 9.92 -9.76
CA GLU A 128 7.49 10.58 -10.38
C GLU A 128 8.16 11.56 -9.42
N ARG A 129 7.38 12.33 -8.63
CA ARG A 129 7.95 13.14 -7.55
C ARG A 129 8.67 12.26 -6.53
N ILE A 130 8.09 11.14 -6.12
CA ILE A 130 8.72 10.22 -5.16
C ILE A 130 10.02 9.66 -5.72
N LYS A 131 10.04 9.20 -6.97
CA LYS A 131 11.26 8.75 -7.66
C LYS A 131 12.34 9.84 -7.65
N SER A 132 11.95 11.08 -7.98
CA SER A 132 12.85 12.22 -7.96
C SER A 132 13.40 12.53 -6.56
N GLU A 133 12.54 12.53 -5.53
CA GLU A 133 12.95 12.81 -4.15
C GLU A 133 13.85 11.71 -3.58
N VAL A 134 13.51 10.44 -3.80
CA VAL A 134 14.36 9.28 -3.42
C VAL A 134 15.71 9.35 -4.11
N SER A 135 15.73 9.64 -5.41
CA SER A 135 16.99 9.80 -6.16
C SER A 135 17.83 10.94 -5.61
N ALA A 136 17.22 12.10 -5.30
CA ALA A 136 17.91 13.23 -4.71
C ALA A 136 18.49 12.90 -3.31
N LEU A 137 17.76 12.13 -2.50
CA LEU A 137 18.27 11.65 -1.20
C LEU A 137 19.49 10.74 -1.38
N ILE A 138 19.45 9.78 -2.31
CA ILE A 138 20.58 8.90 -2.62
C ILE A 138 21.78 9.70 -3.12
N GLU A 139 21.58 10.68 -4.00
CA GLU A 139 22.68 11.54 -4.48
C GLU A 139 23.29 12.40 -3.36
N SER A 140 22.50 12.76 -2.35
CA SER A 140 22.95 13.55 -1.19
C SER A 140 23.83 12.77 -0.19
N VAL A 141 23.94 11.45 -0.33
CA VAL A 141 24.80 10.61 0.53
C VAL A 141 26.27 10.93 0.23
N GLU A 142 27.10 11.14 1.24
CA GLU A 142 28.54 11.41 1.11
C GLU A 142 29.36 10.13 1.05
N ASP A 143 28.97 9.09 1.78
CA ASP A 143 29.62 7.78 1.73
C ASP A 143 29.40 7.09 0.36
N ASN A 144 30.49 6.95 -0.40
CA ASN A 144 30.44 6.37 -1.74
C ASN A 144 30.03 4.88 -1.76
N TYR A 145 30.33 4.10 -0.72
CA TYR A 145 29.91 2.70 -0.65
C TYR A 145 28.40 2.60 -0.46
N MET A 146 27.85 3.39 0.47
CA MET A 146 26.42 3.47 0.72
C MET A 146 25.63 4.00 -0.48
N LYS A 147 26.14 5.03 -1.17
CA LYS A 147 25.56 5.52 -2.43
C LYS A 147 25.56 4.46 -3.53
N THR A 148 26.67 3.74 -3.68
CA THR A 148 26.80 2.67 -4.67
C THR A 148 25.82 1.53 -4.38
N LEU A 149 25.74 1.10 -3.12
CA LEU A 149 24.78 0.10 -2.66
C LEU A 149 23.35 0.53 -2.99
N ALA A 150 22.97 1.76 -2.62
CA ALA A 150 21.64 2.29 -2.87
C ALA A 150 21.24 2.23 -4.34
N LYS A 151 22.13 2.66 -5.25
CA LYS A 151 21.89 2.61 -6.70
C LYS A 151 21.73 1.19 -7.21
N ARG A 152 22.58 0.25 -6.77
CA ARG A 152 22.53 -1.16 -7.21
C ARG A 152 21.32 -1.92 -6.65
N LEU A 153 20.76 -1.48 -5.51
CA LEU A 153 19.54 -2.08 -4.97
C LEU A 153 18.32 -1.78 -5.84
N ILE A 154 18.16 -0.55 -6.35
CA ILE A 154 16.89 -0.09 -6.98
C ILE A 154 17.01 0.27 -8.46
N SER A 155 18.16 0.05 -9.11
CA SER A 155 18.26 0.20 -10.56
C SER A 155 17.36 -0.81 -11.29
N ASP A 156 17.02 -0.53 -12.55
CA ASP A 156 16.19 -1.41 -13.37
C ASP A 156 16.76 -2.84 -13.51
N ASP A 157 18.09 -2.95 -13.46
CA ASP A 157 18.86 -4.21 -13.47
C ASP A 157 19.34 -4.65 -12.08
N GLY A 158 18.88 -3.95 -11.03
CA GLY A 158 19.28 -4.15 -9.66
C GLY A 158 18.59 -5.33 -8.97
N VAL A 159 18.83 -5.46 -7.67
CA VAL A 159 18.27 -6.56 -6.86
C VAL A 159 16.76 -6.40 -6.62
N CYS A 160 16.31 -5.15 -6.51
CA CYS A 160 14.95 -4.74 -6.17
C CYS A 160 14.39 -3.71 -7.17
N PRO A 161 14.29 -4.03 -8.47
CA PRO A 161 13.82 -3.08 -9.49
C PRO A 161 12.36 -2.66 -9.27
N GLY A 162 11.58 -3.46 -8.54
CA GLY A 162 10.19 -3.17 -8.18
C GLY A 162 9.99 -2.29 -6.95
N PHE A 163 11.02 -1.60 -6.44
CA PHE A 163 10.91 -0.78 -5.23
C PHE A 163 9.84 0.32 -5.35
N PHE A 164 9.71 0.92 -6.53
CA PHE A 164 8.74 1.99 -6.79
C PHE A 164 7.33 1.50 -7.11
N GLU A 165 7.16 0.19 -7.28
CA GLU A 165 5.90 -0.45 -7.64
C GLU A 165 5.34 -1.26 -6.47
N ALA A 166 6.20 -1.75 -5.58
CA ALA A 166 5.82 -2.58 -4.45
C ALA A 166 4.89 -1.84 -3.46
N PRO A 167 3.90 -2.54 -2.89
CA PRO A 167 3.12 -2.01 -1.77
C PRO A 167 3.95 -2.05 -0.48
N ALA A 168 3.63 -1.19 0.50
CA ALA A 168 4.24 -1.33 1.82
C ALA A 168 3.54 -2.40 2.69
N ALA A 169 2.35 -2.87 2.30
CA ALA A 169 1.62 -3.89 3.03
C ALA A 169 0.51 -4.52 2.20
N LYS A 170 0.03 -5.69 2.65
CA LYS A 170 -1.08 -6.43 2.04
C LYS A 170 -2.45 -5.73 2.13
N MET A 171 -2.80 -5.19 3.30
CA MET A 171 -4.14 -4.63 3.56
C MET A 171 -4.16 -3.29 4.30
N TYR A 172 -3.15 -2.97 5.11
CA TYR A 172 -3.13 -1.79 5.98
C TYR A 172 -1.78 -1.10 5.90
N HIS A 173 -1.74 0.23 5.91
CA HIS A 173 -0.52 1.07 5.79
C HIS A 173 0.12 1.04 4.39
N HIS A 174 -0.13 2.08 3.59
CA HIS A 174 0.40 2.18 2.23
C HIS A 174 0.20 0.90 1.37
N ALA A 175 -0.95 0.22 1.51
CA ALA A 175 -1.36 -0.95 0.73
C ALA A 175 -1.80 -0.56 -0.71
N ARG A 176 -0.90 0.14 -1.40
CA ARG A 176 -1.07 0.81 -2.68
C ARG A 176 0.20 0.65 -3.51
N ILE A 177 0.07 0.63 -4.84
CA ILE A 177 1.22 0.56 -5.75
C ILE A 177 2.12 1.78 -5.51
N GLY A 178 3.42 1.52 -5.33
CA GLY A 178 4.41 2.52 -4.94
C GLY A 178 4.35 2.96 -3.48
N GLY A 179 3.51 2.30 -2.68
CA GLY A 179 3.38 2.56 -1.26
C GLY A 179 4.67 2.31 -0.47
N LEU A 180 5.49 1.34 -0.88
CA LEU A 180 6.80 1.08 -0.24
C LEU A 180 7.71 2.31 -0.37
N ALA A 181 7.87 2.84 -1.58
CA ALA A 181 8.71 4.01 -1.82
C ALA A 181 8.16 5.28 -1.13
N GLU A 182 6.82 5.47 -1.13
CA GLU A 182 6.17 6.57 -0.39
C GLU A 182 6.47 6.50 1.10
N HIS A 183 6.27 5.32 1.71
CA HIS A 183 6.54 5.06 3.11
C HIS A 183 8.02 5.30 3.45
N SER A 184 8.95 4.66 2.72
CA SER A 184 10.39 4.83 2.91
C SER A 184 10.83 6.30 2.82
N LEU A 185 10.25 7.06 1.88
CA LEU A 185 10.53 8.49 1.75
C LEU A 185 10.02 9.28 2.96
N SER A 186 8.80 9.02 3.44
CA SER A 186 8.26 9.66 4.64
C SER A 186 9.11 9.37 5.87
N VAL A 187 9.52 8.11 6.09
CA VAL A 187 10.39 7.69 7.19
C VAL A 187 11.69 8.49 7.18
N VAL A 188 12.35 8.61 6.03
CA VAL A 188 13.59 9.38 5.91
C VAL A 188 13.36 10.87 6.16
N ARG A 189 12.25 11.44 5.69
CA ARG A 189 11.93 12.86 5.94
C ARG A 189 11.72 13.14 7.43
N TYR A 190 10.98 12.28 8.14
CA TYR A 190 10.83 12.38 9.59
C TYR A 190 12.17 12.21 10.30
N ALA A 191 12.96 11.22 9.88
CA ALA A 191 14.25 10.92 10.50
C ALA A 191 15.28 12.05 10.31
N LEU A 192 15.32 12.67 9.12
CA LEU A 192 16.15 13.84 8.85
C LEU A 192 15.70 15.04 9.68
N ALA A 193 14.40 15.30 9.79
CA ALA A 193 13.89 16.37 10.64
C ALA A 193 14.26 16.18 12.12
N LEU A 194 14.16 14.95 12.65
CA LEU A 194 14.59 14.62 14.01
C LEU A 194 16.11 14.79 14.19
N THR A 195 16.89 14.38 13.19
CA THR A 195 18.35 14.55 13.19
C THR A 195 18.72 16.03 13.14
N GLU A 196 17.96 16.85 12.42
CA GLU A 196 18.16 18.30 12.38
C GLU A 196 17.78 18.96 13.69
N VAL A 197 16.78 18.54 14.45
CA VAL A 197 16.46 19.26 15.71
C VAL A 197 17.27 18.80 16.93
N SER A 198 17.98 17.68 16.82
CA SER A 198 18.74 17.09 17.94
C SER A 198 20.04 17.86 18.20
N ASP A 199 20.33 18.25 19.45
CA ASP A 199 21.62 18.85 19.81
C ASP A 199 22.79 17.85 19.76
N SER A 200 22.49 16.54 19.72
CA SER A 200 23.48 15.46 19.71
C SER A 200 24.01 15.08 18.32
N ARG A 201 23.77 15.90 17.29
CA ARG A 201 24.04 15.60 15.86
C ARG A 201 25.44 15.06 15.58
N ALA A 202 26.45 15.47 16.35
CA ALA A 202 27.83 15.05 16.17
C ALA A 202 28.04 13.52 16.18
N ASN A 203 27.06 12.76 16.70
CA ASN A 203 27.14 11.33 16.86
C ASN A 203 26.07 10.53 16.09
N ILE A 204 25.30 11.17 15.21
CA ILE A 204 24.30 10.51 14.34
C ILE A 204 24.85 10.50 12.92
N ASP A 205 24.98 9.31 12.34
CA ASP A 205 25.39 9.14 10.96
C ASP A 205 24.18 9.41 10.03
N ARG A 206 24.17 10.59 9.38
CA ARG A 206 23.10 11.01 8.49
C ARG A 206 22.91 10.04 7.31
N ASP A 207 24.00 9.62 6.69
CA ASP A 207 23.94 8.80 5.49
C ASP A 207 23.38 7.41 5.81
N LEU A 208 23.76 6.88 6.96
CA LEU A 208 23.20 5.64 7.47
C LEU A 208 21.70 5.77 7.80
N VAL A 209 21.23 6.92 8.30
CA VAL A 209 19.80 7.20 8.48
C VAL A 209 19.06 7.26 7.14
N VAL A 210 19.66 7.89 6.12
CA VAL A 210 19.05 7.98 4.78
C VAL A 210 18.96 6.60 4.14
N ILE A 211 20.07 5.86 4.05
CA ILE A 211 20.09 4.54 3.40
C ILE A 211 19.32 3.51 4.22
N GLY A 212 19.50 3.52 5.55
CA GLY A 212 18.74 2.68 6.46
C GLY A 212 17.25 2.95 6.37
N GLY A 213 16.82 4.22 6.40
CA GLY A 213 15.41 4.59 6.28
C GLY A 213 14.82 4.28 4.91
N LEU A 214 15.55 4.46 3.81
CA LEU A 214 15.04 4.12 2.47
C LEU A 214 14.80 2.62 2.31
N PHE A 215 15.70 1.79 2.85
CA PHE A 215 15.75 0.35 2.55
C PHE A 215 15.45 -0.56 3.74
N HIS A 216 15.03 -0.03 4.90
CA HIS A 216 14.68 -0.84 6.06
C HIS A 216 13.65 -1.94 5.73
N ASP A 217 12.73 -1.62 4.81
CA ASP A 217 11.60 -2.44 4.41
C ASP A 217 11.74 -3.04 2.99
N ILE A 218 12.94 -2.99 2.39
CA ILE A 218 13.17 -3.36 0.98
C ILE A 218 12.77 -4.80 0.63
N GLY A 219 12.75 -5.70 1.62
CA GLY A 219 12.32 -7.09 1.43
C GLY A 219 10.86 -7.24 0.98
N LYS A 220 10.02 -6.21 1.18
CA LYS A 220 8.63 -6.19 0.71
C LYS A 220 8.52 -6.33 -0.81
N VAL A 221 9.55 -5.93 -1.56
CA VAL A 221 9.64 -6.13 -3.02
C VAL A 221 9.58 -7.60 -3.43
N LYS A 222 10.07 -8.52 -2.59
CA LYS A 222 9.99 -9.97 -2.83
C LYS A 222 8.94 -10.67 -1.99
N THR A 223 8.44 -10.02 -0.94
CA THR A 223 7.43 -10.59 -0.02
C THR A 223 6.06 -10.69 -0.67
N TYR A 224 5.70 -9.68 -1.48
CA TYR A 224 4.39 -9.62 -2.10
C TYR A 224 4.47 -9.91 -3.60
N THR A 225 3.51 -10.68 -4.09
CA THR A 225 3.25 -10.79 -5.53
C THR A 225 2.47 -9.56 -5.96
N THR A 226 2.97 -8.87 -6.99
CA THR A 226 2.23 -7.79 -7.66
C THR A 226 1.50 -8.32 -8.90
N GLU A 227 1.60 -9.63 -9.18
CA GLU A 227 0.87 -10.28 -10.26
C GLU A 227 -0.63 -10.08 -10.08
N ALA A 228 -1.27 -9.60 -11.14
CA ALA A 228 -2.70 -9.29 -11.17
C ALA A 228 -3.19 -8.38 -10.02
N PHE A 229 -2.29 -7.65 -9.36
CA PHE A 229 -2.59 -6.73 -8.25
C PHE A 229 -3.24 -7.40 -7.02
N GLU A 230 -3.13 -8.74 -6.87
CA GLU A 230 -3.66 -9.46 -5.71
C GLU A 230 -2.97 -9.06 -4.39
N PHE A 231 -1.72 -8.57 -4.47
CA PHE A 231 -0.84 -8.30 -3.32
C PHE A 231 -0.82 -9.49 -2.34
N ASP A 232 -0.82 -10.70 -2.86
CA ASP A 232 -0.69 -11.88 -2.02
C ASP A 232 0.77 -12.10 -1.63
N TYR A 233 1.03 -12.98 -0.67
CA TYR A 233 2.40 -13.36 -0.34
C TYR A 233 2.98 -14.24 -1.45
N SER A 234 4.24 -14.00 -1.79
CA SER A 234 5.03 -14.95 -2.56
C SER A 234 5.44 -16.16 -1.70
N ASP A 235 6.00 -17.19 -2.31
CA ASP A 235 6.58 -18.32 -1.56
C ASP A 235 7.65 -17.81 -0.55
N ASP A 236 8.53 -16.91 -0.98
CA ASP A 236 9.52 -16.27 -0.11
C ASP A 236 8.84 -15.48 1.02
N GLY A 237 7.76 -14.76 0.71
CA GLY A 237 6.99 -14.00 1.68
C GLY A 237 6.39 -14.89 2.78
N TYR A 238 5.80 -16.02 2.40
CA TYR A 238 5.25 -16.99 3.36
C TYR A 238 6.32 -17.71 4.18
N LEU A 239 7.51 -17.94 3.61
CA LEU A 239 8.56 -18.73 4.26
C LEU A 239 9.49 -17.89 5.14
N GLU A 240 9.74 -16.63 4.78
CA GLU A 240 10.85 -15.86 5.36
C GLU A 240 10.48 -14.48 5.88
N GLU A 241 9.40 -13.89 5.37
CA GLU A 241 8.95 -12.52 5.65
C GLU A 241 9.95 -11.41 5.25
N HIS A 242 9.45 -10.17 5.17
CA HIS A 242 10.19 -9.06 4.56
C HIS A 242 11.47 -8.67 5.30
N ILE A 243 11.54 -8.82 6.62
CA ILE A 243 12.72 -8.43 7.40
C ILE A 243 13.92 -9.33 7.05
N SER A 244 13.70 -10.64 7.04
CA SER A 244 14.75 -11.63 6.74
C SER A 244 15.21 -11.51 5.29
N ILE A 245 14.25 -11.34 4.37
CA ILE A 245 14.51 -11.10 2.95
C ILE A 245 15.34 -9.82 2.79
N GLY A 246 14.89 -8.70 3.37
CA GLY A 246 15.55 -7.40 3.24
C GLY A 246 17.00 -7.43 3.73
N ALA A 247 17.23 -8.02 4.90
CA ALA A 247 18.57 -8.17 5.46
C ALA A 247 19.47 -9.01 4.53
N ARG A 248 18.98 -10.13 4.00
CA ARG A 248 19.73 -10.97 3.06
C ARG A 248 20.05 -10.25 1.75
N LEU A 249 19.08 -9.57 1.15
CA LEU A 249 19.28 -8.86 -0.12
C LEU A 249 20.34 -7.77 0.01
N ILE A 250 20.28 -6.99 1.09
CA ILE A 250 21.28 -5.96 1.36
C ILE A 250 22.65 -6.59 1.63
N ASP A 251 22.72 -7.66 2.42
CA ASP A 251 23.98 -8.32 2.78
C ASP A 251 24.71 -8.95 1.59
N LEU A 252 23.95 -9.57 0.68
CA LEU A 252 24.47 -10.10 -0.58
C LEU A 252 25.00 -8.98 -1.48
N GLU A 253 24.27 -7.87 -1.60
CA GLU A 253 24.68 -6.76 -2.44
C GLU A 253 25.94 -6.08 -1.88
N ILE A 254 26.01 -5.87 -0.55
CA ILE A 254 27.21 -5.40 0.15
C ILE A 254 28.41 -6.31 -0.15
N SER A 255 28.22 -7.63 -0.08
CA SER A 255 29.29 -8.62 -0.31
C SER A 255 29.85 -8.58 -1.74
N SER A 256 29.10 -8.01 -2.69
CA SER A 256 29.53 -7.81 -4.07
C SER A 256 30.24 -6.48 -4.33
N ILE A 257 30.36 -5.62 -3.31
CA ILE A 257 31.06 -4.33 -3.38
C ILE A 257 32.42 -4.48 -2.68
N GLU A 258 33.49 -4.47 -3.47
CA GLU A 258 34.84 -4.64 -2.96
C GLU A 258 35.19 -3.52 -1.97
N GLY A 259 35.71 -3.88 -0.79
CA GLY A 259 36.16 -2.93 0.22
C GLY A 259 35.07 -2.29 1.07
N PHE A 260 33.81 -2.75 0.97
CA PHE A 260 32.71 -2.19 1.78
C PHE A 260 33.04 -2.23 3.29
N PRO A 261 32.96 -1.10 4.02
CA PRO A 261 33.32 -1.05 5.43
C PRO A 261 32.43 -1.96 6.29
N GLU A 262 33.07 -2.91 6.98
CA GLU A 262 32.36 -3.90 7.78
C GLU A 262 31.54 -3.28 8.93
N GLU A 263 31.97 -2.14 9.48
CA GLU A 263 31.17 -1.43 10.49
C GLU A 263 29.87 -0.88 9.90
N THR A 264 29.95 -0.18 8.76
CA THR A 264 28.79 0.33 8.03
C THR A 264 27.83 -0.81 7.68
N ARG A 265 28.35 -1.95 7.23
CA ARG A 265 27.56 -3.16 6.98
C ARG A 265 26.79 -3.60 8.22
N ARG A 266 27.47 -3.79 9.36
CA ARG A 266 26.82 -4.23 10.61
C ARG A 266 25.70 -3.30 11.03
N LYS A 267 25.93 -1.98 10.99
CA LYS A 267 24.92 -1.01 11.38
C LYS A 267 23.72 -0.98 10.44
N LEU A 268 23.95 -1.05 9.13
CA LEU A 268 22.87 -1.04 8.13
C LEU A 268 22.01 -2.30 8.25
N ILE A 269 22.63 -3.47 8.35
CA ILE A 269 21.92 -4.73 8.60
C ILE A 269 21.17 -4.68 9.93
N HIS A 270 21.76 -4.08 10.98
CA HIS A 270 21.07 -3.91 12.26
C HIS A 270 19.83 -3.02 12.17
N ILE A 271 19.85 -1.93 11.38
CA ILE A 271 18.66 -1.11 11.13
C ILE A 271 17.55 -1.97 10.52
N VAL A 272 17.86 -2.73 9.47
CA VAL A 272 16.90 -3.62 8.80
C VAL A 272 16.37 -4.68 9.76
N LEU A 273 17.22 -5.32 10.58
CA LEU A 273 16.76 -6.35 11.51
C LEU A 273 15.99 -5.82 12.73
N SER A 274 16.00 -4.51 12.97
CA SER A 274 15.43 -3.92 14.19
C SER A 274 14.35 -2.87 13.97
N HIS A 275 13.99 -2.56 12.72
CA HIS A 275 13.10 -1.44 12.41
C HIS A 275 11.68 -1.60 12.99
N HIS A 276 11.19 -2.83 13.22
CA HIS A 276 9.93 -3.08 13.94
C HIS A 276 10.00 -2.79 15.46
N GLY A 277 11.19 -2.55 16.00
CA GLY A 277 11.40 -2.09 17.38
C GLY A 277 11.39 -3.19 18.42
N GLU A 278 10.21 -3.69 18.77
CA GLU A 278 10.03 -4.65 19.87
C GLU A 278 9.82 -6.07 19.36
N LEU A 279 10.35 -7.05 20.08
CA LEU A 279 10.24 -8.47 19.71
C LEU A 279 8.78 -8.94 19.58
N GLN A 280 7.89 -8.39 20.43
CA GLN A 280 6.47 -8.70 20.42
C GLN A 280 5.73 -8.19 19.18
N PHE A 281 6.33 -7.27 18.42
CA PHE A 281 5.81 -6.77 17.15
C PHE A 281 6.52 -7.41 15.93
N GLY A 282 7.16 -8.56 16.15
CA GLY A 282 7.79 -9.35 15.09
C GLY A 282 9.20 -8.89 14.72
N SER A 283 9.80 -7.96 15.47
CA SER A 283 11.20 -7.57 15.26
C SER A 283 12.15 -8.70 15.64
N PRO A 284 13.09 -9.14 14.79
CA PRO A 284 14.11 -10.14 15.15
C PRO A 284 14.97 -9.71 16.34
N VAL A 285 15.36 -8.44 16.38
CA VAL A 285 16.12 -7.82 17.47
C VAL A 285 15.62 -6.41 17.76
N THR A 286 15.93 -5.87 18.94
CA THR A 286 15.58 -4.49 19.28
C THR A 286 16.63 -3.48 18.77
N PRO A 287 16.26 -2.22 18.45
CA PRO A 287 17.19 -1.16 18.06
C PRO A 287 18.30 -0.95 19.09
N LYS A 288 19.54 -0.71 18.63
CA LYS A 288 20.75 -0.59 19.49
C LYS A 288 21.71 0.53 19.09
N THR A 289 21.47 1.13 17.93
CA THR A 289 22.20 2.32 17.46
C THR A 289 21.26 3.53 17.44
N ARG A 290 21.83 4.74 17.47
CA ARG A 290 21.04 5.98 17.40
C ARG A 290 20.19 6.01 16.14
N GLU A 291 20.80 5.61 15.03
CA GLU A 291 20.19 5.55 13.70
C GLU A 291 19.05 4.52 13.68
N SER A 292 19.25 3.32 14.23
CA SER A 292 18.17 2.30 14.29
C SER A 292 17.00 2.72 15.16
N ILE A 293 17.25 3.45 16.25
CA ILE A 293 16.17 3.96 17.12
C ILE A 293 15.38 5.04 16.39
N ILE A 294 16.05 5.95 15.67
CA ILE A 294 15.40 6.99 14.88
C ILE A 294 14.56 6.37 13.78
N VAL A 295 15.12 5.44 13.00
CA VAL A 295 14.40 4.77 11.89
C VAL A 295 13.17 4.04 12.42
N TRP A 296 13.29 3.23 13.48
CA TRP A 296 12.14 2.56 14.11
C TRP A 296 11.04 3.53 14.55
N LEU A 297 11.40 4.62 15.24
CA LEU A 297 10.42 5.60 15.71
C LEU A 297 9.72 6.30 14.54
N CYS A 298 10.46 6.61 13.47
CA CYS A 298 9.92 7.25 12.27
C CYS A 298 9.04 6.30 11.45
N ASP A 299 9.42 5.03 11.33
CA ASP A 299 8.59 3.96 10.74
C ASP A 299 7.26 3.83 11.51
N ASN A 300 7.31 3.72 12.84
CA ASN A 300 6.09 3.65 13.65
C ASN A 300 5.22 4.91 13.56
N LEU A 301 5.85 6.08 13.48
CA LEU A 301 5.15 7.35 13.32
C LEU A 301 4.40 7.41 11.99
N ASP A 302 5.08 7.11 10.89
CA ASP A 302 4.49 7.12 9.55
C ASP A 302 3.31 6.14 9.46
N SER A 303 3.52 4.91 9.94
CA SER A 303 2.48 3.89 10.07
C SER A 303 1.24 4.42 10.81
N ARG A 304 1.41 5.07 11.97
CA ARG A 304 0.30 5.64 12.73
C ARG A 304 -0.41 6.76 11.98
N LEU A 305 0.34 7.67 11.35
CA LEU A 305 -0.24 8.79 10.61
C LEU A 305 -1.05 8.32 9.40
N ASP A 306 -0.55 7.38 8.60
CA ASP A 306 -1.32 6.81 7.47
C ASP A 306 -2.59 6.09 7.95
N ASN A 307 -2.52 5.39 9.10
CA ASN A 307 -3.71 4.78 9.69
C ASN A 307 -4.71 5.84 10.16
N PHE A 308 -4.25 6.92 10.79
CA PHE A 308 -5.12 8.03 11.18
C PHE A 308 -5.85 8.62 9.98
N GLU A 309 -5.13 8.92 8.90
CA GLU A 309 -5.71 9.44 7.66
C GLU A 309 -6.70 8.45 7.04
N THR A 310 -6.42 7.15 7.09
CA THR A 310 -7.34 6.11 6.64
C THR A 310 -8.66 6.15 7.41
N TYR A 311 -8.61 6.17 8.74
CA TYR A 311 -9.83 6.31 9.57
C TYR A 311 -10.55 7.64 9.32
N ALA A 312 -9.81 8.74 9.16
CA ALA A 312 -10.37 10.05 8.88
C ALA A 312 -11.15 10.04 7.55
N LEU A 313 -10.56 9.48 6.50
CA LEU A 313 -11.19 9.35 5.20
C LEU A 313 -12.44 8.47 5.24
N MET A 314 -12.43 7.37 6.00
CA MET A 314 -13.59 6.46 6.12
C MET A 314 -14.74 7.07 6.93
N THR A 315 -14.47 8.03 7.80
CA THR A 315 -15.47 8.62 8.69
C THR A 315 -16.29 9.69 7.97
N SER A 316 -17.63 9.59 8.04
CA SER A 316 -18.58 10.61 7.50
C SER A 316 -18.22 12.04 7.93
N ASN A 317 -18.28 13.00 7.00
CA ASN A 317 -17.94 14.41 7.23
C ASN A 317 -18.75 15.07 8.35
N GLU A 318 -19.91 14.53 8.71
CA GLU A 318 -20.75 15.03 9.81
C GLU A 318 -20.28 14.55 11.18
N SER A 319 -19.48 13.49 11.23
CA SER A 319 -18.92 12.97 12.48
C SER A 319 -17.57 13.63 12.80
N LYS A 320 -17.43 14.01 14.08
CA LYS A 320 -16.19 14.50 14.68
C LYS A 320 -15.30 13.37 15.22
N TRP A 321 -15.79 12.13 15.23
CA TRP A 321 -15.09 10.97 15.77
C TRP A 321 -15.11 9.80 14.79
N THR A 322 -13.98 9.10 14.69
CA THR A 322 -13.89 7.85 13.94
C THR A 322 -14.53 6.70 14.70
N ASP A 323 -14.70 5.57 14.02
CA ASP A 323 -14.87 4.28 14.69
C ASP A 323 -13.65 3.93 15.55
N PHE A 324 -13.82 2.93 16.43
CA PHE A 324 -12.76 2.50 17.33
C PHE A 324 -11.59 1.90 16.54
N SER A 325 -10.40 2.47 16.71
CA SER A 325 -9.17 1.95 16.14
C SER A 325 -8.45 1.04 17.12
N LYS A 326 -8.22 -0.22 16.71
CA LYS A 326 -7.39 -1.17 17.48
C LYS A 326 -5.94 -0.72 17.60
N MET A 327 -5.38 -0.07 16.57
CA MET A 327 -3.99 0.41 16.60
C MET A 327 -3.77 1.48 17.69
N PHE A 328 -4.75 2.37 17.86
CA PHE A 328 -4.69 3.45 18.84
C PHE A 328 -5.38 3.11 20.17
N GLN A 329 -6.07 1.96 20.23
CA GLN A 329 -6.92 1.56 21.36
C GLN A 329 -7.92 2.67 21.77
N SER A 330 -8.41 3.42 20.79
CA SER A 330 -9.29 4.57 21.01
C SER A 330 -10.06 4.95 19.74
N ARG A 331 -11.05 5.84 19.88
CA ARG A 331 -11.60 6.61 18.76
C ARG A 331 -10.74 7.84 18.52
N LEU A 332 -10.61 8.23 17.26
CA LEU A 332 -9.78 9.36 16.85
C LEU A 332 -10.67 10.59 16.65
N TYR A 333 -10.20 11.74 17.13
CA TYR A 333 -10.91 13.00 17.02
C TYR A 333 -10.50 13.72 15.74
N LEU A 334 -11.47 14.03 14.88
CA LEU A 334 -11.27 14.70 13.60
C LEU A 334 -11.58 16.21 13.66
N GLY A 335 -12.24 16.66 14.73
CA GLY A 335 -12.68 18.04 14.87
C GLY A 335 -13.72 18.47 13.83
N GLU A 336 -13.83 19.79 13.63
CA GLU A 336 -14.68 20.36 12.59
C GLU A 336 -13.95 20.31 11.26
N ARG A 337 -14.38 19.38 10.40
CA ARG A 337 -13.86 19.27 9.04
C ARG A 337 -14.54 20.30 8.16
N LYS A 338 -13.76 21.20 7.56
CA LYS A 338 -14.29 22.14 6.55
C LYS A 338 -14.98 21.32 5.47
N LYS A 339 -16.21 21.69 5.10
CA LYS A 339 -16.82 21.21 3.85
C LYS A 339 -15.87 21.64 2.74
N THR A 340 -15.14 20.70 2.16
CA THR A 340 -14.51 20.93 0.86
C THR A 340 -15.64 20.97 -0.14
N ASP A 341 -15.92 22.17 -0.67
CA ASP A 341 -16.83 22.42 -1.78
C ASP A 341 -16.38 21.70 -3.05
#